data_AF-A0A820CCX5-F1
#
_entry.id   AF-A0A820CCX5-F1
#
_cell.length_a   1.000
_cell.length_b   1.000
_cell.length_c   1.000
_cell.angle_alpha   90.00
_cell.angle_beta   90.00
_cell.angle_gamma   90.00
#
_symmetry.space_group_name_H-M   'P 1'
#
loop_
_entity.id
_entity.type
_entity.pdbx_description
1 polymer ?
#
loop_
_entity_poly.entity_id
_entity_poly.type
_entity_poly.pdbx_seq_one_letter_code
_entity_poly.pdbx_strand_id
1 'polypeptide(L)'
;ISASRKDFVDKTNLQEITAQAVSTGQTATITVSTMLEFKGQLSQRQSNIYGLVSLQTPFYRQSSKTNKLSSRVPIDLVCVVDQSASMSGAKMFLLKKTLVYITEQLTDLDRLAIVSFDNHAYDRSHGFLQMNERNKYKLNMVINDEIEDGFSTNIGCGLEMAIELFRSHDTKNPVRALFLLTDGKDDEPQDYSHIIRRLPQDVVCHTFGYGADHAASLLVQLAEQGNNGTFTFIDTDDAVGPAFAIALAGLLTCVAQNIRVNIEFYGDYKVTHAHSAYTYEPEQLPSSKITFKLNNLNADEKRNLMFQLQVPEIEDKSSSQNQSILNHVIGHVSVVYDDPKRNLRFATRPGPFHLIRASNLSADDLQVNYQIDLQRNRIETTLALRQAMDEQDYGRSLELLKAQVKNIKSSVSGEDPFCQQLIKDLEYRYPNEHAYRSTNYNICRQHATERGTYSSVTSSSAKVYNSVHQFHQMDHFQSQRE
;
A
#
# COMPACT_ATOMS: atom_id res chain seq x y z
N ILE A 1 -31.15 -1.48 -24.92
CA ILE A 1 -29.80 -1.63 -25.55
C ILE A 1 -28.74 -1.18 -24.53
N SER A 2 -28.78 -1.69 -23.28
CA SER A 2 -27.93 -1.23 -22.17
C SER A 2 -27.26 -2.37 -21.40
N ALA A 3 -27.17 -3.55 -22.00
CA ALA A 3 -26.38 -4.67 -21.53
C ALA A 3 -25.33 -4.99 -22.59
N SER A 4 -24.06 -4.61 -22.37
CA SER A 4 -22.86 -5.16 -23.06
C SER A 4 -21.54 -4.40 -22.87
N ARG A 5 -21.45 -3.30 -22.10
CA ARG A 5 -20.16 -2.61 -21.88
C ARG A 5 -19.39 -2.97 -20.61
N LYS A 6 -20.02 -3.65 -19.64
CA LYS A 6 -19.37 -3.97 -18.34
C LYS A 6 -18.43 -5.19 -18.38
N ASP A 7 -18.54 -6.04 -19.39
CA ASP A 7 -17.71 -7.26 -19.53
C ASP A 7 -16.60 -7.13 -20.59
N PHE A 8 -16.46 -5.96 -21.21
CA PHE A 8 -15.37 -5.68 -22.15
C PHE A 8 -14.12 -5.21 -21.40
N VAL A 9 -13.65 -6.03 -20.44
CA VAL A 9 -12.20 -6.10 -20.25
C VAL A 9 -11.70 -6.74 -21.53
N ASP A 10 -10.98 -5.99 -22.35
CA ASP A 10 -10.37 -6.52 -23.56
C ASP A 10 -9.37 -7.62 -23.16
N LYS A 11 -9.88 -8.86 -23.06
CA LYS A 11 -9.11 -10.05 -22.64
C LYS A 11 -7.99 -10.38 -23.62
N THR A 12 -7.94 -9.71 -24.77
CA THR A 12 -6.96 -9.98 -25.82
C THR A 12 -5.53 -9.55 -25.45
N ASN A 13 -5.33 -8.69 -24.44
CA ASN A 13 -4.00 -8.24 -24.02
C ASN A 13 -3.65 -8.54 -22.55
N LEU A 14 -4.51 -9.26 -21.82
CA LEU A 14 -4.18 -9.77 -20.49
C LEU A 14 -3.39 -11.07 -20.62
N GLN A 15 -2.06 -10.98 -20.71
CA GLN A 15 -1.23 -12.16 -20.50
C GLN A 15 -1.05 -12.39 -19.00
N GLU A 16 -1.74 -13.41 -18.48
CA GLU A 16 -1.54 -13.87 -17.11
C GLU A 16 -0.28 -14.74 -17.04
N ILE A 17 0.74 -14.25 -16.33
CA ILE A 17 1.97 -14.99 -16.08
C ILE A 17 1.93 -15.53 -14.64
N THR A 18 2.00 -16.86 -14.48
CA THR A 18 1.95 -17.52 -13.18
C THR A 18 3.34 -17.77 -12.60
N ALA A 19 3.50 -17.54 -11.29
CA ALA A 19 4.73 -17.84 -10.54
C ALA A 19 4.93 -19.35 -10.29
N GLN A 20 6.20 -19.80 -10.25
CA GLN A 20 6.59 -21.15 -9.85
C GLN A 20 7.68 -21.09 -8.75
N ALA A 21 7.65 -22.05 -7.81
CA ALA A 21 8.67 -22.16 -6.77
C ALA A 21 10.02 -22.52 -7.40
N VAL A 22 11.08 -21.77 -7.05
CA VAL A 22 12.41 -21.92 -7.68
C VAL A 22 13.04 -23.28 -7.38
N SER A 23 12.74 -23.87 -6.22
CA SER A 23 13.35 -25.12 -5.72
C SER A 23 12.49 -26.37 -5.87
N THR A 24 11.16 -26.25 -5.92
CA THR A 24 10.25 -27.40 -5.77
C THR A 24 9.26 -27.60 -6.92
N GLY A 25 9.21 -26.70 -7.90
CA GLY A 25 8.29 -26.78 -9.04
C GLY A 25 6.80 -26.60 -8.68
N GLN A 26 6.47 -26.32 -7.42
CA GLN A 26 5.11 -25.99 -6.99
C GLN A 26 4.63 -24.71 -7.70
N THR A 27 3.40 -24.73 -8.20
CA THR A 27 2.83 -23.63 -8.97
C THR A 27 1.91 -22.75 -8.11
N ALA A 28 2.05 -21.44 -8.34
CA ALA A 28 1.23 -20.30 -7.91
C ALA A 28 1.41 -19.69 -6.49
N THR A 29 1.60 -18.36 -6.51
CA THR A 29 1.14 -17.44 -5.45
C THR A 29 0.89 -15.99 -5.93
N ILE A 30 1.34 -15.57 -7.12
CA ILE A 30 1.02 -14.26 -7.73
C ILE A 30 0.85 -14.43 -9.25
N THR A 31 -0.16 -13.77 -9.83
CA THR A 31 -0.36 -13.58 -11.26
C THR A 31 0.15 -12.20 -11.67
N VAL A 32 0.93 -12.12 -12.74
CA VAL A 32 1.42 -10.86 -13.31
C VAL A 32 0.73 -10.63 -14.64
N SER A 33 0.33 -9.39 -14.92
CA SER A 33 -0.11 -8.99 -16.25
C SER A 33 0.55 -7.70 -16.70
N THR A 34 0.76 -7.59 -18.02
CA THR A 34 1.45 -6.48 -18.68
C THR A 34 0.53 -5.80 -19.66
N MET A 35 0.51 -4.47 -19.68
CA MET A 35 -0.28 -3.68 -20.61
C MET A 35 0.52 -2.48 -21.13
N LEU A 36 0.22 -2.04 -22.34
CA LEU A 36 0.71 -0.80 -22.95
C LEU A 36 -0.49 0.07 -23.35
N GLU A 37 -0.27 1.38 -23.43
CA GLU A 37 -1.32 2.37 -23.68
C GLU A 37 -2.06 2.11 -24.99
N PHE A 38 -1.37 1.60 -26.00
CA PHE A 38 -1.89 1.26 -27.30
C PHE A 38 -1.44 -0.17 -27.67
N LYS A 39 -2.22 -0.86 -28.51
CA LYS A 39 -1.78 -2.17 -29.06
C LYS A 39 -0.69 -1.98 -30.11
N GLY A 40 -0.73 -0.86 -30.83
CA GLY A 40 0.25 -0.49 -31.83
C GLY A 40 0.68 0.97 -31.74
N GLN A 41 1.91 1.22 -32.22
CA GLN A 41 2.49 2.56 -32.29
C GLN A 41 3.22 2.76 -33.62
N LEU A 42 3.01 3.92 -34.24
CA LEU A 42 3.59 4.26 -35.55
C LEU A 42 5.13 4.13 -35.54
N SER A 43 5.70 3.46 -36.54
CA SER A 43 7.13 3.19 -36.64
C SER A 43 7.98 4.42 -36.94
N GLN A 44 7.42 5.38 -37.67
CA GLN A 44 8.11 6.54 -38.27
C GLN A 44 8.44 7.69 -37.30
N ARG A 45 8.13 7.55 -36.01
CA ARG A 45 8.48 8.56 -35.02
C ARG A 45 8.76 7.94 -33.67
N GLN A 46 9.67 8.59 -32.95
CA GLN A 46 9.81 8.36 -31.53
C GLN A 46 8.58 8.90 -30.79
N SER A 47 8.16 8.19 -29.75
CA SER A 47 7.01 8.58 -28.93
C SER A 47 7.12 8.03 -27.52
N ASN A 48 6.46 8.67 -26.56
CA ASN A 48 6.31 8.14 -25.21
C ASN A 48 4.89 7.60 -25.05
N ILE A 49 4.78 6.40 -24.50
CA ILE A 49 3.50 5.75 -24.17
C ILE A 49 3.54 5.29 -22.71
N TYR A 50 2.39 5.02 -22.12
CA TYR A 50 2.33 4.39 -20.80
C TYR A 50 2.44 2.86 -20.86
N GLY A 51 3.10 2.29 -19.85
CA GLY A 51 3.12 0.87 -19.56
C GLY A 51 2.62 0.59 -18.14
N LEU A 52 1.98 -0.57 -17.96
CA LEU A 52 1.41 -1.01 -16.70
C LEU A 52 1.77 -2.47 -16.43
N VAL A 53 2.26 -2.75 -15.23
CA VAL A 53 2.39 -4.10 -14.68
C VAL A 53 1.41 -4.24 -13.51
N SER A 54 0.53 -5.22 -13.57
CA SER A 54 -0.38 -5.56 -12.47
C SER A 54 0.05 -6.87 -11.82
N LEU A 55 0.19 -6.86 -10.50
CA LEU A 55 0.35 -8.04 -9.66
C LEU A 55 -1.03 -8.35 -9.05
N GLN A 56 -1.44 -9.61 -9.11
CA GLN A 56 -2.68 -10.09 -8.50
C GLN A 56 -2.36 -11.31 -7.63
N THR A 57 -2.67 -11.24 -6.35
CA THR A 57 -2.58 -12.39 -5.46
C THR A 57 -3.86 -13.23 -5.53
N PRO A 58 -3.80 -14.54 -5.22
CA PRO A 58 -4.97 -15.38 -5.20
C PRO A 58 -5.93 -14.96 -4.09
N PHE A 59 -7.21 -15.27 -4.30
CA PHE A 59 -8.23 -15.15 -3.27
C PHE A 59 -7.84 -15.99 -2.04
N TYR A 60 -8.13 -15.44 -0.86
CA TYR A 60 -8.04 -16.18 0.38
C TYR A 60 -9.10 -17.31 0.39
N ARG A 61 -8.71 -18.53 0.01
CA ARG A 61 -9.60 -19.71 0.08
C ARG A 61 -9.64 -20.25 1.51
N GLN A 62 -10.77 -20.11 2.17
CA GLN A 62 -11.05 -20.84 3.40
C GLN A 62 -11.26 -22.33 3.09
N SER A 63 -10.48 -23.19 3.73
CA SER A 63 -10.81 -24.61 3.80
C SER A 63 -12.00 -24.83 4.74
N SER A 64 -12.95 -25.66 4.32
CA SER A 64 -14.20 -25.99 4.99
C SER A 64 -14.08 -26.29 6.49
N LYS A 65 -14.87 -25.58 7.31
CA LYS A 65 -15.45 -25.88 8.66
C LYS A 65 -14.69 -26.71 9.72
N THR A 66 -13.46 -27.17 9.52
CA THR A 66 -12.77 -28.09 10.45
C THR A 66 -11.31 -27.75 10.75
N ASN A 67 -10.73 -26.71 10.17
CA ASN A 67 -9.43 -26.17 10.60
C ASN A 67 -9.38 -24.65 10.46
N LYS A 68 -9.98 -23.93 11.43
CA LYS A 68 -10.14 -22.46 11.43
C LYS A 68 -8.82 -21.68 11.61
N LEU A 69 -7.71 -22.31 11.96
CA LEU A 69 -6.44 -21.66 12.34
C LEU A 69 -5.26 -21.98 11.40
N SER A 70 -5.39 -22.91 10.44
CA SER A 70 -4.24 -23.50 9.73
C SER A 70 -3.81 -22.77 8.45
N SER A 71 -4.20 -21.50 8.25
CA SER A 71 -4.07 -20.83 6.96
C SER A 71 -3.18 -19.58 6.97
N ARG A 72 -3.14 -18.84 8.08
CA ARG A 72 -2.43 -17.57 8.17
C ARG A 72 -1.01 -17.73 8.69
N VAL A 73 -0.14 -16.81 8.31
CA VAL A 73 1.24 -16.74 8.80
C VAL A 73 1.29 -16.12 10.20
N PRO A 74 2.17 -16.60 11.08
CA PRO A 74 2.37 -16.00 12.39
C PRO A 74 3.04 -14.62 12.26
N ILE A 75 2.78 -13.73 13.21
CA ILE A 75 3.31 -12.36 13.18
C ILE A 75 4.15 -12.02 14.41
N ASP A 76 5.12 -11.12 14.24
CA ASP A 76 5.79 -10.39 15.32
C ASP A 76 5.31 -8.95 15.32
N LEU A 77 4.68 -8.51 16.40
CA LEU A 77 4.18 -7.14 16.55
C LEU A 77 4.90 -6.43 17.70
N VAL A 78 5.38 -5.22 17.45
CA VAL A 78 5.83 -4.30 18.51
C VAL A 78 4.88 -3.11 18.54
N CYS A 79 4.21 -2.89 19.66
CA CYS A 79 3.43 -1.68 19.90
C CYS A 79 4.29 -0.66 20.66
N VAL A 80 4.61 0.45 20.02
CA VAL A 80 5.28 1.61 20.62
C VAL A 80 4.20 2.60 21.01
N VAL A 81 4.04 2.84 22.31
CA VAL A 81 2.87 3.51 22.88
C VAL A 81 3.27 4.78 23.62
N ASP A 82 2.69 5.88 23.20
CA ASP A 82 2.91 7.18 23.79
C ASP A 82 2.16 7.27 25.12
N GLN A 83 2.91 7.52 26.17
CA GLN A 83 2.40 7.72 27.50
C GLN A 83 2.58 9.17 27.98
N SER A 84 2.73 10.15 27.10
CA SER A 84 2.92 11.55 27.46
C SER A 84 1.66 12.24 28.03
N ALA A 85 1.83 13.45 28.57
CA ALA A 85 0.74 14.23 29.16
C ALA A 85 -0.37 14.58 28.15
N SER A 86 -0.01 14.75 26.86
CA SER A 86 -0.97 15.07 25.81
C SER A 86 -1.92 13.91 25.48
N MET A 87 -1.53 12.68 25.86
CA MET A 87 -2.34 11.47 25.75
C MET A 87 -3.33 11.30 26.90
N SER A 88 -3.36 12.18 27.90
CA SER A 88 -4.26 12.08 29.06
C SER A 88 -5.77 12.02 28.70
N GLY A 89 -6.56 11.51 29.64
CA GLY A 89 -8.01 11.44 29.53
C GLY A 89 -8.51 10.48 28.44
N ALA A 90 -9.32 10.98 27.51
CA ALA A 90 -9.99 10.15 26.49
C ALA A 90 -9.00 9.46 25.55
N LYS A 91 -7.86 10.08 25.20
CA LYS A 91 -6.86 9.47 24.31
C LYS A 91 -6.22 8.24 24.96
N MET A 92 -5.81 8.34 26.22
CA MET A 92 -5.24 7.21 26.99
C MET A 92 -6.25 6.07 27.14
N PHE A 93 -7.51 6.40 27.39
CA PHE A 93 -8.58 5.41 27.43
C PHE A 93 -8.70 4.64 26.10
N LEU A 94 -8.73 5.37 24.98
CA LEU A 94 -8.78 4.75 23.64
C LEU A 94 -7.51 3.92 23.35
N LEU A 95 -6.33 4.41 23.72
CA LEU A 95 -5.05 3.70 23.57
C LEU A 95 -5.03 2.38 24.36
N LYS A 96 -5.43 2.38 25.63
CA LYS A 96 -5.50 1.14 26.42
C LYS A 96 -6.49 0.15 25.82
N LYS A 97 -7.65 0.63 25.42
CA LYS A 97 -8.67 -0.20 24.75
C LYS A 97 -8.15 -0.80 23.44
N THR A 98 -7.41 -0.02 22.66
CA THR A 98 -6.69 -0.49 21.48
C THR A 98 -5.73 -1.63 21.81
N LEU A 99 -4.89 -1.49 22.84
CA LEU A 99 -3.87 -2.49 23.18
C LEU A 99 -4.51 -3.80 23.68
N VAL A 100 -5.58 -3.69 24.47
CA VAL A 100 -6.38 -4.85 24.88
C VAL A 100 -6.98 -5.52 23.63
N TYR A 101 -7.58 -4.75 22.72
CA TYR A 101 -8.12 -5.30 21.46
C TYR A 101 -7.06 -6.05 20.66
N ILE A 102 -5.87 -5.46 20.47
CA ILE A 102 -4.74 -6.12 19.78
C ILE A 102 -4.38 -7.43 20.48
N THR A 103 -4.20 -7.41 21.80
CA THR A 103 -3.83 -8.58 22.59
C THR A 103 -4.85 -9.72 22.43
N GLU A 104 -6.14 -9.39 22.38
CA GLU A 104 -7.21 -10.38 22.18
C GLU A 104 -7.26 -10.97 20.76
N GLN A 105 -6.95 -10.17 19.73
CA GLN A 105 -6.96 -10.64 18.33
C GLN A 105 -5.79 -11.55 17.98
N LEU A 106 -4.68 -11.47 18.71
CA LEU A 106 -3.51 -12.32 18.50
C LEU A 106 -3.74 -13.74 19.03
N THR A 107 -3.01 -14.70 18.47
CA THR A 107 -3.09 -16.13 18.81
C THR A 107 -1.77 -16.62 19.38
N ASP A 108 -1.73 -17.85 19.89
CA ASP A 108 -0.51 -18.48 20.37
C ASP A 108 0.58 -18.62 19.29
N LEU A 109 0.28 -18.48 18.01
CA LEU A 109 1.27 -18.45 16.94
C LEU A 109 2.01 -17.10 16.84
N ASP A 110 1.45 -16.02 17.37
CA ASP A 110 2.01 -14.68 17.26
C ASP A 110 2.80 -14.28 18.50
N ARG A 111 3.62 -13.24 18.33
CA ARG A 111 4.36 -12.63 19.42
C ARG A 111 4.12 -11.12 19.45
N LEU A 112 3.93 -10.59 20.65
CA LEU A 112 3.72 -9.17 20.91
C LEU A 112 4.75 -8.67 21.92
N ALA A 113 5.33 -7.51 21.64
CA ALA A 113 6.06 -6.69 22.60
C ALA A 113 5.40 -5.31 22.71
N ILE A 114 5.43 -4.72 23.91
CA ILE A 114 4.92 -3.38 24.18
C ILE A 114 6.07 -2.54 24.73
N VAL A 115 6.35 -1.44 24.02
CA VAL A 115 7.28 -0.40 24.45
C VAL A 115 6.46 0.83 24.76
N SER A 116 6.47 1.33 25.99
CA SER A 116 5.89 2.65 26.26
C SER A 116 6.97 3.72 26.29
N PHE A 117 6.61 4.96 25.96
CA PHE A 117 7.58 6.06 25.97
C PHE A 117 6.99 7.39 26.44
N ASP A 118 7.80 8.09 27.21
CA ASP A 118 7.69 9.52 27.53
C ASP A 118 9.02 10.19 27.10
N ASN A 119 9.78 10.81 28.02
CA ASN A 119 11.19 11.15 27.80
C ASN A 119 12.08 9.90 27.58
N HIS A 120 11.70 8.78 28.18
CA HIS A 120 12.43 7.50 28.11
C HIS A 120 11.51 6.40 27.58
N ALA A 121 12.13 5.37 27.01
CA ALA A 121 11.43 4.18 26.55
C ALA A 121 11.53 3.06 27.59
N TYR A 122 10.44 2.30 27.74
CA TYR A 122 10.32 1.20 28.68
C TYR A 122 9.77 -0.03 27.95
N ASP A 123 10.51 -1.14 27.98
CA ASP A 123 10.03 -2.43 27.49
C ASP A 123 9.11 -3.06 28.55
N ARG A 124 7.81 -2.86 28.38
CA ARG A 124 6.76 -3.33 29.28
C ARG A 124 6.57 -4.85 29.19
N SER A 125 6.89 -5.42 28.04
CA SER A 125 6.78 -6.86 27.79
C SER A 125 8.00 -7.67 28.25
N HIS A 126 9.16 -7.03 28.39
CA HIS A 126 10.47 -7.67 28.58
C HIS A 126 10.80 -8.64 27.43
N GLY A 127 10.72 -8.12 26.20
CA GLY A 127 10.91 -8.85 24.95
C GLY A 127 9.60 -9.39 24.35
N PHE A 128 9.71 -10.08 23.21
CA PHE A 128 8.55 -10.69 22.55
C PHE A 128 7.91 -11.80 23.40
N LEU A 129 6.64 -11.61 23.74
CA LEU A 129 5.82 -12.62 24.40
C LEU A 129 4.96 -13.36 23.39
N GLN A 130 4.93 -14.68 23.44
CA GLN A 130 3.97 -15.48 22.69
C GLN A 130 2.55 -15.23 23.21
N MET A 131 1.57 -14.98 22.34
CA MET A 131 0.21 -14.57 22.73
C MET A 131 -0.70 -15.75 23.11
N ASN A 132 -0.20 -16.59 24.02
CA ASN A 132 -1.01 -17.57 24.74
C ASN A 132 -1.85 -16.89 25.83
N GLU A 133 -2.90 -17.56 26.31
CA GLU A 133 -3.86 -17.04 27.31
C GLU A 133 -3.20 -16.44 28.55
N ARG A 134 -2.14 -17.09 29.07
CA ARG A 134 -1.42 -16.61 30.26
C ARG A 134 -0.71 -15.27 29.99
N ASN A 135 -0.02 -15.17 28.86
CA ASN A 135 0.71 -13.96 28.49
C ASN A 135 -0.24 -12.83 28.10
N LYS A 136 -1.38 -13.14 27.46
CA LYS A 136 -2.45 -12.16 27.22
C LYS A 136 -2.96 -11.55 28.52
N TYR A 137 -3.30 -12.40 29.50
CA TYR A 137 -3.74 -11.94 30.82
C TYR A 137 -2.69 -11.06 31.50
N LYS A 138 -1.42 -11.49 31.51
CA LYS A 138 -0.31 -10.72 32.07
C LYS A 138 -0.17 -9.36 31.38
N LEU A 139 -0.21 -9.32 30.05
CA LEU A 139 -0.01 -8.10 29.29
C LEU A 139 -1.19 -7.14 29.46
N ASN A 140 -2.42 -7.64 29.52
CA ASN A 140 -3.60 -6.84 29.84
C ASN A 140 -3.50 -6.18 31.22
N MET A 141 -2.90 -6.83 32.22
CA MET A 141 -2.63 -6.17 33.51
C MET A 141 -1.62 -5.04 33.35
N VAL A 142 -0.49 -5.31 32.68
CA VAL A 142 0.55 -4.29 32.42
C VAL A 142 -0.02 -3.09 31.66
N ILE A 143 -0.88 -3.32 30.67
CA ILE A 143 -1.55 -2.24 29.92
C ILE A 143 -2.40 -1.35 30.83
N ASN A 144 -3.14 -1.96 31.76
CA ASN A 144 -4.02 -1.22 32.65
C ASN A 144 -3.27 -0.51 33.78
N ASP A 145 -2.26 -1.16 34.33
CA ASP A 145 -1.63 -0.76 35.60
C ASP A 145 -0.33 0.05 35.40
N GLU A 146 0.38 -0.12 34.27
CA GLU A 146 1.70 0.50 34.07
C GLU A 146 1.77 1.56 32.96
N ILE A 147 0.79 1.59 32.05
CA ILE A 147 0.71 2.62 31.01
C ILE A 147 -0.16 3.76 31.56
N GLU A 148 0.45 4.86 31.96
CA GLU A 148 -0.24 6.03 32.52
C GLU A 148 0.32 7.32 31.93
N ASP A 149 -0.42 8.42 32.00
CA ASP A 149 0.05 9.71 31.50
C ASP A 149 1.24 10.24 32.32
N GLY A 150 2.41 10.22 31.69
CA GLY A 150 3.64 10.88 32.07
C GLY A 150 3.67 12.35 31.66
N PHE A 151 4.86 12.95 31.69
CA PHE A 151 5.00 14.41 31.61
C PHE A 151 5.52 14.95 30.28
N SER A 152 6.35 14.19 29.58
CA SER A 152 7.07 14.64 28.38
C SER A 152 7.03 13.59 27.28
N THR A 153 7.50 13.95 26.09
CA THR A 153 7.45 13.07 24.92
C THR A 153 8.79 13.05 24.18
N ASN A 154 9.26 11.84 23.85
CA ASN A 154 10.39 11.58 22.97
C ASN A 154 10.07 10.34 22.12
N ILE A 155 9.54 10.57 20.92
CA ILE A 155 9.18 9.48 19.98
C ILE A 155 10.43 8.69 19.56
N GLY A 156 11.58 9.35 19.50
CA GLY A 156 12.84 8.77 19.06
C GLY A 156 13.26 7.58 19.92
N CYS A 157 13.22 7.71 21.26
CA CYS A 157 13.65 6.64 22.17
C CYS A 157 12.75 5.40 22.07
N GLY A 158 11.44 5.59 21.89
CA GLY A 158 10.48 4.50 21.69
C GLY A 158 10.75 3.73 20.39
N LEU A 159 11.02 4.45 19.30
CA LEU A 159 11.37 3.84 18.01
C LEU A 159 12.72 3.09 18.08
N GLU A 160 13.73 3.66 18.74
CA GLU A 160 15.04 3.01 18.88
C GLU A 160 14.94 1.70 19.66
N MET A 161 14.23 1.68 20.79
CA MET A 161 14.01 0.46 21.57
C MET A 161 13.26 -0.61 20.75
N ALA A 162 12.25 -0.22 19.99
CA ALA A 162 11.54 -1.15 19.12
C ALA A 162 12.43 -1.74 18.02
N ILE A 163 13.30 -0.93 17.42
CA ILE A 163 14.29 -1.40 16.42
C ILE A 163 15.26 -2.41 17.06
N GLU A 164 15.70 -2.17 18.29
CA GLU A 164 16.54 -3.11 19.04
C GLU A 164 15.83 -4.42 19.33
N LEU A 165 14.55 -4.40 19.73
CA LEU A 165 13.73 -5.60 19.88
C LEU A 165 13.66 -6.40 18.57
N PHE A 166 13.46 -5.75 17.42
CA PHE A 166 13.47 -6.49 16.15
C PHE A 166 14.84 -7.06 15.76
N ARG A 167 15.95 -6.54 16.30
CA ARG A 167 17.32 -6.98 15.97
C ARG A 167 17.87 -8.04 16.93
N SER A 168 17.39 -8.08 18.16
CA SER A 168 18.00 -8.83 19.28
C SER A 168 17.55 -10.29 19.41
N HIS A 169 16.78 -10.83 18.46
CA HIS A 169 16.21 -12.19 18.57
C HIS A 169 16.64 -13.14 17.45
N ASP A 170 17.06 -14.35 17.86
CA ASP A 170 17.46 -15.44 16.96
C ASP A 170 16.29 -16.06 16.17
N THR A 171 15.09 -16.00 16.74
CA THR A 171 13.86 -16.51 16.10
C THR A 171 12.95 -15.35 15.71
N LYS A 172 12.49 -15.34 14.45
CA LYS A 172 11.56 -14.34 13.91
C LYS A 172 10.35 -15.00 13.25
N ASN A 173 9.18 -14.41 13.44
CA ASN A 173 8.04 -14.75 12.60
C ASN A 173 8.20 -14.11 11.21
N PRO A 174 7.61 -14.68 10.15
CA PRO A 174 7.79 -14.19 8.79
C PRO A 174 7.27 -12.76 8.58
N VAL A 175 6.12 -12.44 9.17
CA VAL A 175 5.50 -11.12 9.06
C VAL A 175 5.79 -10.33 10.32
N ARG A 176 6.30 -9.11 10.18
CA ARG A 176 6.74 -8.29 11.30
C ARG A 176 6.24 -6.86 11.12
N ALA A 177 5.74 -6.25 12.18
CA ALA A 177 5.21 -4.90 12.13
C ALA A 177 5.46 -4.11 13.41
N LEU A 178 5.68 -2.81 13.26
CA LEU A 178 5.72 -1.83 14.33
C LEU A 178 4.43 -1.03 14.26
N PHE A 179 3.68 -0.97 15.37
CA PHE A 179 2.56 -0.04 15.52
C PHE A 179 3.01 1.09 16.44
N LEU A 180 3.03 2.32 15.94
CA LEU A 180 3.29 3.53 16.73
C LEU A 180 1.96 4.20 17.07
N LEU A 181 1.63 4.28 18.36
CA LEU A 181 0.36 4.81 18.87
C LEU A 181 0.66 6.09 19.66
N THR A 182 0.30 7.25 19.12
CA THR A 182 0.72 8.56 19.65
C THR A 182 -0.20 9.67 19.16
N ASP A 183 -0.19 10.84 19.79
CA ASP A 183 -0.72 12.06 19.18
C ASP A 183 0.36 12.87 18.43
N GLY A 184 1.60 12.36 18.36
CA GLY A 184 2.68 12.89 17.54
C GLY A 184 3.26 14.22 18.03
N LYS A 185 2.92 14.63 19.27
CA LYS A 185 3.46 15.84 19.89
C LYS A 185 4.74 15.48 20.63
N ASP A 186 5.87 15.84 20.06
CA ASP A 186 7.17 15.72 20.70
C ASP A 186 7.60 17.08 21.30
N ASP A 187 8.19 17.06 22.50
CA ASP A 187 8.67 18.28 23.17
C ASP A 187 9.84 18.91 22.42
N GLU A 188 10.68 18.07 21.81
CA GLU A 188 11.76 18.48 20.92
C GLU A 188 11.59 17.80 19.56
N PRO A 189 10.78 18.36 18.65
CA PRO A 189 10.58 17.77 17.34
C PRO A 189 11.90 17.60 16.59
N GLN A 190 12.28 16.36 16.32
CA GLN A 190 13.47 16.02 15.54
C GLN A 190 13.08 15.41 14.19
N ASP A 191 14.04 15.38 13.26
CA ASP A 191 13.87 14.60 12.04
C ASP A 191 14.08 13.11 12.34
N TYR A 192 12.99 12.38 12.62
CA TYR A 192 13.04 10.93 12.88
C TYR A 192 13.40 10.09 11.65
N SER A 193 13.61 10.70 10.46
CA SER A 193 13.92 9.97 9.24
C SER A 193 15.16 9.09 9.38
N HIS A 194 16.17 9.54 10.14
CA HIS A 194 17.38 8.76 10.39
C HIS A 194 17.14 7.55 11.30
N ILE A 195 16.17 7.62 12.21
CA ILE A 195 15.79 6.52 13.11
C ILE A 195 14.94 5.52 12.35
N ILE A 196 13.85 5.97 11.70
CA ILE A 196 12.90 5.04 11.05
C ILE A 196 13.54 4.30 9.87
N ARG A 197 14.52 4.88 9.17
CA ARG A 197 15.29 4.19 8.11
C ARG A 197 16.17 3.06 8.64
N ARG A 198 16.45 3.00 9.95
CA ARG A 198 17.15 1.87 10.60
C ARG A 198 16.23 0.69 10.88
N LEU A 199 14.91 0.85 10.74
CA LEU A 199 13.95 -0.24 10.86
C LEU A 199 14.31 -1.36 9.87
N PRO A 200 14.35 -2.64 10.29
CA PRO A 200 14.63 -3.73 9.37
C PRO A 200 13.67 -3.72 8.18
N GLN A 201 14.18 -4.01 6.98
CA GLN A 201 13.41 -3.95 5.73
C GLN A 201 12.18 -4.89 5.73
N ASP A 202 12.20 -5.94 6.55
CA ASP A 202 11.11 -6.90 6.73
C ASP A 202 10.06 -6.47 7.79
N VAL A 203 10.20 -5.27 8.38
CA VAL A 203 9.28 -4.72 9.38
C VAL A 203 8.55 -3.51 8.83
N VAL A 204 7.21 -3.53 8.81
CA VAL A 204 6.39 -2.40 8.35
C VAL A 204 5.94 -1.54 9.53
N CYS A 205 6.09 -0.22 9.45
CA CYS A 205 5.66 0.73 10.48
C CYS A 205 4.28 1.31 10.16
N HIS A 206 3.27 0.99 10.97
CA HIS A 206 1.96 1.63 10.93
C HIS A 206 1.84 2.63 12.06
N THR A 207 1.25 3.80 11.79
CA THR A 207 1.10 4.87 12.77
C THR A 207 -0.37 5.14 13.05
N PHE A 208 -0.70 5.38 14.33
CA PHE A 208 -2.05 5.61 14.81
C PHE A 208 -2.07 6.93 15.59
N GLY A 209 -2.77 7.92 15.03
CA GLY A 209 -2.90 9.27 15.59
C GLY A 209 -4.12 9.37 16.48
N TYR A 210 -3.93 9.74 17.75
CA TYR A 210 -5.03 9.88 18.72
C TYR A 210 -5.44 11.34 18.93
N GLY A 211 -6.74 11.61 18.77
CA GLY A 211 -7.34 12.94 18.99
C GLY A 211 -7.06 13.94 17.87
N ALA A 212 -7.98 14.89 17.67
CA ALA A 212 -7.98 15.78 16.51
C ALA A 212 -6.75 16.72 16.40
N ASP A 213 -6.01 16.86 17.49
CA ASP A 213 -4.82 17.70 17.63
C ASP A 213 -3.50 16.97 17.33
N HIS A 214 -3.57 15.74 16.79
CA HIS A 214 -2.38 14.96 16.50
C HIS A 214 -1.51 15.55 15.35
N ALA A 215 -0.20 15.29 15.39
CA ALA A 215 0.74 15.69 14.34
C ALA A 215 0.66 14.76 13.11
N ALA A 216 -0.45 14.85 12.37
CA ALA A 216 -0.70 14.02 11.19
C ALA A 216 0.48 14.04 10.20
N SER A 217 1.08 15.21 9.96
CA SER A 217 2.23 15.41 9.05
C SER A 217 3.36 14.43 9.35
N LEU A 218 3.80 14.43 10.61
CA LEU A 218 4.84 13.56 11.13
C LEU A 218 4.46 12.06 11.03
N LEU A 219 3.25 11.69 11.44
CA LEU A 219 2.86 10.28 11.53
C LEU A 219 2.75 9.58 10.18
N VAL A 220 2.27 10.25 9.12
CA VAL A 220 2.33 9.63 7.78
C VAL A 220 3.77 9.58 7.28
N GLN A 221 4.59 10.61 7.54
CA GLN A 221 5.99 10.58 7.11
C GLN A 221 6.72 9.37 7.73
N LEU A 222 6.50 9.11 9.02
CA LEU A 222 7.03 7.93 9.71
C LEU A 222 6.50 6.62 9.11
N ALA A 223 5.21 6.53 8.78
CA ALA A 223 4.64 5.33 8.16
C ALA A 223 5.21 5.09 6.74
N GLU A 224 5.31 6.14 5.93
CA GLU A 224 5.84 6.08 4.56
C GLU A 224 7.30 5.66 4.54
N GLN A 225 8.13 6.27 5.39
CA GLN A 225 9.55 5.96 5.49
C GLN A 225 9.82 4.63 6.22
N GLY A 226 8.93 4.23 7.12
CA GLY A 226 8.96 2.94 7.81
C GLY A 226 8.41 1.81 6.95
N ASN A 227 8.98 1.65 5.76
CA ASN A 227 8.67 0.57 4.82
C ASN A 227 7.22 0.61 4.28
N ASN A 228 6.74 1.82 3.95
CA ASN A 228 5.44 2.07 3.31
C ASN A 228 4.23 1.53 4.10
N GLY A 229 4.22 1.69 5.41
CA GLY A 229 3.05 1.39 6.22
C GLY A 229 1.96 2.47 6.13
N THR A 230 0.93 2.32 6.95
CA THR A 230 -0.27 3.16 6.89
C THR A 230 -0.39 4.04 8.12
N PHE A 231 -0.95 5.23 7.92
CA PHE A 231 -1.41 6.10 9.00
C PHE A 231 -2.92 5.91 9.21
N THR A 232 -3.37 5.92 10.46
CA THR A 232 -4.80 5.86 10.80
C THR A 232 -5.13 6.81 11.94
N PHE A 233 -6.23 7.54 11.79
CA PHE A 233 -6.72 8.49 12.78
C PHE A 233 -7.77 7.85 13.68
N ILE A 234 -7.67 8.06 15.00
CA ILE A 234 -8.58 7.53 16.01
C ILE A 234 -9.04 8.69 16.91
N ASP A 235 -10.33 9.00 16.85
CA ASP A 235 -10.98 10.04 17.66
C ASP A 235 -12.10 9.52 18.56
N THR A 236 -12.63 8.34 18.25
CA THR A 236 -13.82 7.78 18.85
C THR A 236 -13.62 6.31 19.16
N ASP A 237 -14.41 5.85 20.12
CA ASP A 237 -14.42 4.46 20.56
C ASP A 237 -14.76 3.50 19.41
N ASP A 238 -15.73 3.89 18.58
CA ASP A 238 -16.19 3.15 17.41
C ASP A 238 -15.14 3.08 16.29
N ALA A 239 -14.18 4.01 16.26
CA ALA A 239 -13.10 4.02 15.26
C ALA A 239 -12.00 2.99 15.57
N VAL A 240 -11.81 2.60 16.84
CA VAL A 240 -10.73 1.70 17.27
C VAL A 240 -10.82 0.35 16.55
N GLY A 241 -11.93 -0.38 16.70
CA GLY A 241 -12.08 -1.72 16.12
C GLY A 241 -11.81 -1.76 14.60
N PRO A 242 -12.50 -0.95 13.78
CA PRO A 242 -12.28 -0.88 12.35
C PRO A 242 -10.85 -0.48 11.95
N ALA A 243 -10.25 0.51 12.62
CA ALA A 243 -8.89 0.97 12.34
C ALA A 243 -7.87 -0.17 12.49
N PHE A 244 -7.91 -0.89 13.62
CA PHE A 244 -6.98 -1.99 13.87
C PHE A 244 -7.29 -3.22 13.04
N ALA A 245 -8.58 -3.52 12.80
CA ALA A 245 -8.96 -4.64 11.95
C ALA A 245 -8.34 -4.51 10.54
N ILE A 246 -8.28 -3.30 9.98
CA ILE A 246 -7.65 -3.07 8.67
C ILE A 246 -6.14 -3.33 8.73
N ALA A 247 -5.43 -2.73 9.69
CA ALA A 247 -3.98 -2.87 9.81
C ALA A 247 -3.57 -4.31 10.11
N LEU A 248 -4.23 -4.95 11.07
CA LEU A 248 -3.96 -6.33 11.46
C LEU A 248 -4.35 -7.31 10.34
N ALA A 249 -5.51 -7.15 9.69
CA ALA A 249 -5.89 -8.00 8.56
C ALA A 249 -4.85 -7.96 7.43
N GLY A 250 -4.24 -6.80 7.16
CA GLY A 250 -3.12 -6.71 6.22
C GLY A 250 -1.96 -7.62 6.59
N LEU A 251 -1.54 -7.63 7.86
CA LEU A 251 -0.47 -8.49 8.35
C LEU A 251 -0.85 -9.98 8.26
N LEU A 252 -2.05 -10.32 8.72
CA LEU A 252 -2.53 -11.70 8.80
C LEU A 252 -2.80 -12.34 7.44
N THR A 253 -3.05 -11.53 6.41
CA THR A 253 -3.33 -11.98 5.04
C THR A 253 -2.11 -11.88 4.12
N CYS A 254 -0.92 -11.61 4.64
CA CYS A 254 0.30 -11.55 3.84
C CYS A 254 0.59 -12.89 3.14
N VAL A 255 0.76 -12.85 1.81
CA VAL A 255 1.05 -14.04 0.98
C VAL A 255 2.38 -13.95 0.23
N ALA A 256 2.98 -12.76 0.16
CA ALA A 256 4.27 -12.56 -0.46
C ALA A 256 5.02 -11.38 0.17
N GLN A 257 6.34 -11.54 0.31
CA GLN A 257 7.26 -10.55 0.87
C GLN A 257 8.48 -10.35 -0.05
N ASN A 258 9.26 -9.28 0.18
CA ASN A 258 10.51 -8.97 -0.54
C ASN A 258 10.35 -9.01 -2.07
N ILE A 259 9.25 -8.48 -2.56
CA ILE A 259 8.82 -8.60 -3.96
C ILE A 259 9.69 -7.67 -4.82
N ARG A 260 10.27 -8.24 -5.87
CA ARG A 260 11.02 -7.51 -6.90
C ARG A 260 10.36 -7.72 -8.26
N VAL A 261 9.93 -6.65 -8.89
CA VAL A 261 9.37 -6.66 -10.26
C VAL A 261 10.42 -6.13 -11.22
N ASN A 262 11.06 -7.01 -11.96
CA ASN A 262 12.10 -6.68 -12.93
C ASN A 262 11.46 -6.52 -14.30
N ILE A 263 11.62 -5.35 -14.93
CA ILE A 263 11.20 -5.08 -16.29
C ILE A 263 12.45 -4.81 -17.12
N GLU A 264 12.55 -5.46 -18.28
CA GLU A 264 13.67 -5.30 -19.20
C GLU A 264 13.15 -5.22 -20.64
N PHE A 265 13.47 -4.13 -21.32
CA PHE A 265 13.14 -3.89 -22.71
C PHE A 265 14.35 -4.18 -23.61
N TYR A 266 14.06 -4.67 -24.81
CA TYR A 266 15.05 -4.97 -25.85
C TYR A 266 15.26 -3.77 -26.76
N GLY A 267 16.42 -3.67 -27.40
CA GLY A 267 16.74 -2.58 -28.33
C GLY A 267 16.75 -1.21 -27.65
N ASP A 268 16.28 -0.17 -28.35
CA ASP A 268 16.35 1.23 -27.91
C ASP A 268 15.11 1.71 -27.12
N TYR A 269 14.29 0.78 -26.66
CA TYR A 269 13.16 1.08 -25.78
C TYR A 269 13.66 1.41 -24.38
N LYS A 270 13.21 2.54 -23.82
CA LYS A 270 13.67 3.01 -22.51
C LYS A 270 12.53 3.47 -21.64
N VAL A 271 12.52 3.04 -20.39
CA VAL A 271 11.66 3.62 -19.35
C VAL A 271 12.20 5.01 -19.05
N THR A 272 11.39 6.04 -19.24
CA THR A 272 11.76 7.44 -19.03
C THR A 272 11.28 7.98 -17.69
N HIS A 273 10.20 7.42 -17.16
CA HIS A 273 9.62 7.84 -15.89
C HIS A 273 8.87 6.69 -15.22
N ALA A 274 8.90 6.61 -13.89
CA ALA A 274 8.16 5.63 -13.11
C ALA A 274 7.18 6.34 -12.15
N HIS A 275 5.88 6.10 -12.34
CA HIS A 275 4.82 6.67 -11.50
C HIS A 275 4.53 5.74 -10.31
N SER A 276 5.46 5.69 -9.36
CA SER A 276 5.36 4.80 -8.20
C SER A 276 5.86 5.47 -6.92
N ALA A 277 5.21 5.15 -5.80
CA ALA A 277 5.70 5.49 -4.46
C ALA A 277 6.75 4.49 -3.94
N TYR A 278 6.95 3.37 -4.65
CA TYR A 278 7.95 2.37 -4.30
C TYR A 278 9.33 2.79 -4.80
N THR A 279 10.37 2.34 -4.10
CA THR A 279 11.74 2.48 -4.58
C THR A 279 11.96 1.60 -5.81
N TYR A 280 12.81 2.07 -6.71
CA TYR A 280 13.19 1.34 -7.90
C TYR A 280 14.65 1.56 -8.26
N GLU A 281 15.23 0.62 -9.01
CA GLU A 281 16.60 0.68 -9.49
C GLU A 281 16.68 0.47 -11.01
N PRO A 282 17.48 1.25 -11.75
CA PRO A 282 18.24 2.41 -11.28
C PRO A 282 17.34 3.59 -10.91
N GLU A 283 17.79 4.45 -10.00
CA GLU A 283 17.06 5.67 -9.62
C GLU A 283 17.08 6.70 -10.76
N GLN A 284 18.18 6.77 -11.51
CA GLN A 284 18.28 7.62 -12.71
C GLN A 284 17.68 6.92 -13.94
N LEU A 285 16.73 7.60 -14.57
CA LEU A 285 16.14 7.25 -15.86
C LEU A 285 16.63 8.27 -16.92
N PRO A 286 16.70 7.91 -18.22
CA PRO A 286 16.09 6.74 -18.86
C PRO A 286 16.94 5.45 -18.79
N SER A 287 16.27 4.29 -18.72
CA SER A 287 16.92 2.97 -18.69
C SER A 287 16.12 1.91 -19.44
N SER A 288 16.78 0.93 -20.08
CA SER A 288 16.10 -0.23 -20.67
C SER A 288 15.67 -1.27 -19.61
N LYS A 289 16.21 -1.16 -18.38
CA LYS A 289 15.88 -2.04 -17.26
C LYS A 289 15.46 -1.24 -16.03
N ILE A 290 14.40 -1.68 -15.35
CA ILE A 290 13.95 -1.12 -14.08
C ILE A 290 13.48 -2.24 -13.15
N THR A 291 13.82 -2.14 -11.86
CA THR A 291 13.36 -3.08 -10.82
C THR A 291 12.61 -2.34 -9.74
N PHE A 292 11.31 -2.57 -9.62
CA PHE A 292 10.51 -2.05 -8.51
C PHE A 292 10.66 -2.95 -7.28
N LYS A 293 10.86 -2.35 -6.12
CA LYS A 293 10.99 -3.05 -4.82
C LYS A 293 9.73 -2.81 -3.98
N LEU A 294 9.01 -3.89 -3.71
CA LEU A 294 7.78 -3.89 -2.94
C LEU A 294 7.97 -4.76 -1.70
N ASN A 295 7.41 -4.34 -0.56
CA ASN A 295 7.55 -5.09 0.69
C ASN A 295 6.61 -6.28 0.71
N ASN A 296 5.32 -6.06 1.04
CA ASN A 296 4.34 -7.13 1.21
C ASN A 296 3.21 -7.02 0.18
N LEU A 297 2.68 -8.17 -0.23
CA LEU A 297 1.36 -8.30 -0.86
C LEU A 297 0.48 -9.24 -0.02
N ASN A 298 -0.78 -8.83 0.10
CA ASN A 298 -1.79 -9.51 0.89
C ASN A 298 -2.69 -10.35 -0.02
N ALA A 299 -3.46 -11.27 0.55
CA ALA A 299 -4.44 -12.06 -0.20
C ALA A 299 -5.52 -11.14 -0.80
N ASP A 300 -6.02 -11.49 -1.99
CA ASP A 300 -6.98 -10.69 -2.75
C ASP A 300 -6.51 -9.25 -3.09
N GLU A 301 -5.20 -9.05 -3.12
CA GLU A 301 -4.57 -7.79 -3.49
C GLU A 301 -4.30 -7.74 -4.98
N LYS A 302 -4.77 -6.65 -5.61
CA LYS A 302 -4.23 -6.17 -6.88
C LYS A 302 -3.29 -5.02 -6.61
N ARG A 303 -2.12 -5.00 -7.24
CA ARG A 303 -1.17 -3.88 -7.17
C ARG A 303 -0.67 -3.51 -8.56
N ASN A 304 -0.66 -2.21 -8.85
CA ASN A 304 -0.41 -1.67 -10.19
C ASN A 304 0.85 -0.80 -10.20
N LEU A 305 1.79 -1.10 -11.11
CA LEU A 305 3.04 -0.36 -11.32
C LEU A 305 3.02 0.28 -12.71
N MET A 306 2.98 1.60 -12.76
CA MET A 306 2.84 2.36 -14.00
C MET A 306 4.13 3.13 -14.31
N PHE A 307 4.50 3.17 -15.58
CA PHE A 307 5.70 3.84 -16.07
C PHE A 307 5.47 4.43 -17.46
N GLN A 308 6.33 5.36 -17.87
CA GLN A 308 6.40 5.87 -19.24
C GLN A 308 7.52 5.18 -19.99
N LEU A 309 7.21 4.73 -21.20
CA LEU A 309 8.10 4.02 -22.11
C LEU A 309 8.33 4.88 -23.35
N GLN A 310 9.59 5.21 -23.59
CA GLN A 310 10.05 5.72 -24.86
C GLN A 310 10.11 4.58 -25.88
N VAL A 311 9.36 4.75 -26.96
CA VAL A 311 9.32 3.86 -28.11
C VAL A 311 10.15 4.50 -29.23
N PRO A 312 11.24 3.86 -29.69
CA PRO A 312 12.16 4.41 -30.67
C PRO A 312 11.56 4.39 -32.07
N GLU A 313 11.95 5.33 -32.93
CA GLU A 313 11.68 5.26 -34.36
C GLU A 313 12.38 4.03 -34.99
N ILE A 314 11.72 3.37 -35.93
CA ILE A 314 12.26 2.23 -36.66
C ILE A 314 12.17 2.54 -38.16
N GLU A 315 13.32 2.56 -38.84
CA GLU A 315 13.38 2.69 -40.30
C GLU A 315 12.74 1.45 -40.94
N ASP A 316 11.68 1.67 -41.72
CA ASP A 316 10.97 0.64 -42.48
C ASP A 316 11.86 0.19 -43.67
N LYS A 317 12.83 -0.71 -43.42
CA LYS A 317 13.79 -1.19 -44.45
C LYS A 317 13.14 -2.08 -45.52
N SER A 318 11.84 -2.33 -45.46
CA SER A 318 11.09 -3.14 -46.43
C SER A 318 10.17 -2.27 -47.27
N SER A 319 10.73 -1.72 -48.34
CA SER A 319 10.01 -1.31 -49.56
C SER A 319 9.49 -2.54 -50.34
N SER A 320 8.75 -3.40 -49.65
CA SER A 320 8.11 -4.57 -50.25
C SER A 320 6.75 -4.74 -49.59
N GLN A 321 5.72 -4.50 -50.40
CA GLN A 321 4.31 -4.71 -50.10
C GLN A 321 4.12 -6.00 -49.27
N ASN A 322 3.41 -5.89 -48.14
CA ASN A 322 3.04 -6.97 -47.21
C ASN A 322 4.12 -7.46 -46.21
N GLN A 323 4.76 -6.56 -45.44
CA GLN A 323 5.30 -6.97 -44.14
C GLN A 323 4.29 -6.73 -43.03
N SER A 324 3.64 -7.83 -42.69
CA SER A 324 2.71 -8.06 -41.59
C SER A 324 3.02 -7.28 -40.33
N ILE A 325 1.95 -6.81 -39.69
CA ILE A 325 1.80 -6.50 -38.26
C ILE A 325 2.70 -7.44 -37.44
N LEU A 326 3.95 -7.05 -37.17
CA LEU A 326 4.80 -7.83 -36.29
C LEU A 326 4.38 -7.46 -34.87
N ASN A 327 3.57 -8.32 -34.26
CA ASN A 327 3.37 -8.29 -32.82
C ASN A 327 4.72 -8.62 -32.15
N HIS A 328 5.55 -7.59 -31.95
CA HIS A 328 6.92 -7.75 -31.50
C HIS A 328 6.95 -7.83 -29.98
N VAL A 329 7.69 -8.80 -29.44
CA VAL A 329 8.04 -8.80 -28.03
C VAL A 329 9.10 -7.72 -27.82
N ILE A 330 8.72 -6.60 -27.22
CA ILE A 330 9.63 -5.46 -27.03
C ILE A 330 10.39 -5.52 -25.70
N GLY A 331 10.01 -6.44 -24.82
CA GLY A 331 10.61 -6.59 -23.51
C GLY A 331 9.90 -7.67 -22.72
N HIS A 332 10.30 -7.84 -21.47
CA HIS A 332 9.68 -8.78 -20.55
C HIS A 332 9.64 -8.25 -19.12
N VAL A 333 8.75 -8.83 -18.32
CA VAL A 333 8.68 -8.67 -16.87
C VAL A 333 8.93 -10.01 -16.18
N SER A 334 9.64 -9.99 -15.06
CA SER A 334 9.72 -11.13 -14.14
C SER A 334 9.55 -10.65 -12.71
N VAL A 335 8.93 -11.49 -11.88
CA VAL A 335 8.69 -11.18 -10.47
C VAL A 335 9.32 -12.24 -9.60
N VAL A 336 10.01 -11.79 -8.55
CA VAL A 336 10.61 -12.66 -7.54
C VAL A 336 10.11 -12.23 -6.16
N TYR A 337 9.72 -13.17 -5.31
CA TYR A 337 9.21 -12.89 -3.97
C TYR A 337 9.42 -14.08 -3.04
N ASP A 338 9.32 -13.82 -1.74
CA ASP A 338 9.36 -14.84 -0.70
C ASP A 338 7.93 -15.14 -0.23
N ASP A 339 7.57 -16.41 -0.18
CA ASP A 339 6.30 -16.89 0.39
C ASP A 339 6.50 -17.14 1.88
N PRO A 340 5.91 -16.31 2.77
CA PRO A 340 6.13 -16.41 4.20
C PRO A 340 5.54 -17.68 4.82
N LYS A 341 4.53 -18.29 4.18
CA LYS A 341 3.86 -19.50 4.67
C LYS A 341 4.69 -20.75 4.39
N ARG A 342 5.32 -20.81 3.21
CA ARG A 342 6.17 -21.94 2.80
C ARG A 342 7.62 -21.74 3.17
N ASN A 343 8.02 -20.51 3.51
CA ASN A 343 9.41 -20.10 3.66
C ASN A 343 10.25 -20.46 2.41
N LEU A 344 9.69 -20.17 1.23
CA LEU A 344 10.30 -20.48 -0.07
C LEU A 344 10.30 -19.25 -0.96
N ARG A 345 11.32 -19.14 -1.81
CA ARG A 345 11.42 -18.09 -2.83
C ARG A 345 10.79 -18.55 -4.15
N PHE A 346 9.96 -17.70 -4.71
CA PHE A 346 9.25 -17.92 -5.97
C PHE A 346 9.74 -16.96 -7.04
N ALA A 347 9.70 -17.41 -8.29
CA ALA A 347 9.96 -16.59 -9.46
C ALA A 347 8.91 -16.87 -10.54
N THR A 348 8.49 -15.82 -11.24
CA THR A 348 7.68 -16.00 -12.45
C THR A 348 8.57 -16.35 -13.63
N ARG A 349 7.99 -17.01 -14.63
CA ARG A 349 8.58 -17.00 -15.97
C ARG A 349 8.57 -15.56 -16.50
N PRO A 350 9.50 -15.18 -17.39
CA PRO A 350 9.44 -13.89 -18.07
C PRO A 350 8.14 -13.75 -18.87
N GLY A 351 7.40 -12.68 -18.61
CA GLY A 351 6.17 -12.32 -19.31
C GLY A 351 6.41 -11.22 -20.34
N PRO A 352 6.02 -11.39 -21.60
CA PRO A 352 6.39 -10.46 -22.66
C PRO A 352 5.53 -9.18 -22.68
N PHE A 353 6.16 -8.06 -23.04
CA PHE A 353 5.47 -6.88 -23.54
C PHE A 353 5.33 -6.97 -25.06
N HIS A 354 4.11 -6.82 -25.53
CA HIS A 354 3.76 -6.90 -26.94
C HIS A 354 3.41 -5.51 -27.48
N LEU A 355 4.02 -5.12 -28.60
CA LEU A 355 3.71 -3.87 -29.29
C LEU A 355 3.78 -4.06 -30.80
N ILE A 356 2.71 -3.66 -31.49
CA ILE A 356 2.67 -3.62 -32.95
C ILE A 356 3.41 -2.35 -33.42
N ARG A 357 4.37 -2.50 -34.34
CA ARG A 357 5.09 -1.38 -34.97
C ARG A 357 4.86 -1.43 -36.47
N ALA A 358 4.22 -0.38 -37.01
CA ALA A 358 3.95 -0.26 -38.45
C ALA A 358 3.84 1.20 -38.87
N SER A 359 4.03 1.48 -40.17
CA SER A 359 3.84 2.80 -40.76
C SER A 359 2.36 3.16 -40.95
N ASN A 360 1.48 2.17 -40.96
CA ASN A 360 0.02 2.34 -40.97
C ASN A 360 -0.62 1.38 -39.96
N LEU A 361 -1.55 1.88 -39.15
CA LEU A 361 -2.21 1.17 -38.06
C LEU A 361 -3.72 1.33 -38.15
N SER A 362 -4.46 0.31 -37.69
CA SER A 362 -5.92 0.41 -37.61
C SER A 362 -6.36 1.30 -36.45
N ALA A 363 -7.62 1.71 -36.44
CA ALA A 363 -8.18 2.46 -35.32
C ALA A 363 -8.21 1.63 -34.00
N ASP A 364 -8.29 0.30 -34.09
CA ASP A 364 -8.21 -0.60 -32.92
C ASP A 364 -6.80 -0.61 -32.33
N ASP A 365 -5.77 -0.60 -33.17
CA ASP A 365 -4.37 -0.62 -32.71
C ASP A 365 -4.01 0.64 -31.91
N LEU A 366 -4.61 1.76 -32.29
CA LEU A 366 -4.42 3.08 -31.67
C LEU A 366 -5.41 3.37 -30.54
N GLN A 367 -6.28 2.43 -30.19
CA GLN A 367 -7.24 2.63 -29.10
C GLN A 367 -6.51 2.66 -27.76
N VAL A 368 -6.79 3.69 -26.95
CA VAL A 368 -6.26 3.80 -25.59
C VAL A 368 -6.77 2.64 -24.74
N ASN A 369 -5.85 1.95 -24.07
CA ASN A 369 -6.17 0.89 -23.13
C ASN A 369 -6.92 1.45 -21.91
N TYR A 370 -8.12 0.95 -21.69
CA TYR A 370 -9.02 1.40 -20.62
C TYR A 370 -8.40 1.33 -19.22
N GLN A 371 -7.66 0.25 -18.91
CA GLN A 371 -7.03 0.11 -17.60
C GLN A 371 -5.90 1.12 -17.41
N ILE A 372 -5.12 1.40 -18.45
CA ILE A 372 -4.09 2.45 -18.40
C ILE A 372 -4.71 3.83 -18.25
N ASP A 373 -5.80 4.14 -18.96
CA ASP A 373 -6.51 5.40 -18.82
C ASP A 373 -7.05 5.60 -17.38
N LEU A 374 -7.61 4.54 -16.78
CA LEU A 374 -8.04 4.54 -15.38
C LEU A 374 -6.89 4.89 -14.42
N GLN A 375 -5.72 4.27 -14.61
CA GLN A 375 -4.54 4.52 -13.77
C GLN A 375 -3.90 5.90 -14.06
N ARG A 376 -3.91 6.36 -15.31
CA ARG A 376 -3.45 7.69 -15.71
C ARG A 376 -4.27 8.77 -15.02
N ASN A 377 -5.60 8.69 -15.13
CA ASN A 377 -6.53 9.60 -14.47
C ASN A 377 -6.25 9.67 -12.95
N ARG A 378 -5.99 8.52 -12.31
CA ARG A 378 -5.63 8.47 -10.89
C ARG A 378 -4.36 9.26 -10.57
N ILE A 379 -3.29 9.01 -11.32
CA ILE A 379 -1.97 9.64 -11.09
C ILE A 379 -2.05 11.13 -11.35
N GLU A 380 -2.66 11.54 -12.46
CA GLU A 380 -2.82 12.95 -12.83
C GLU A 380 -3.72 13.69 -11.84
N THR A 381 -4.76 13.06 -11.29
CA THR A 381 -5.55 13.63 -10.18
C THR A 381 -4.68 13.88 -8.96
N THR A 382 -3.85 12.93 -8.54
CA THR A 382 -2.95 13.12 -7.39
C THR A 382 -1.94 14.25 -7.65
N LEU A 383 -1.40 14.35 -8.86
CA LEU A 383 -0.48 15.43 -9.24
C LEU A 383 -1.18 16.79 -9.26
N ALA A 384 -2.36 16.89 -9.88
CA ALA A 384 -3.14 18.13 -9.94
C ALA A 384 -3.52 18.62 -8.54
N LEU A 385 -3.92 17.70 -7.67
CA LEU A 385 -4.21 17.98 -6.27
C LEU A 385 -2.98 18.51 -5.51
N ARG A 386 -1.80 17.89 -5.68
CA ARG A 386 -0.54 18.39 -5.10
C ARG A 386 -0.17 19.79 -5.61
N GLN A 387 -0.20 19.97 -6.92
CA GLN A 387 0.08 21.28 -7.54
C GLN A 387 -0.88 22.37 -7.05
N ALA A 388 -2.17 22.03 -6.90
CA ALA A 388 -3.18 22.95 -6.40
C ALA A 388 -2.95 23.34 -4.92
N MET A 389 -2.36 22.45 -4.10
CA MET A 389 -1.98 22.78 -2.72
C MET A 389 -0.75 23.69 -2.64
N ASP A 390 0.25 23.41 -3.48
CA ASP A 390 1.49 24.19 -3.55
C ASP A 390 1.25 25.57 -4.16
N GLU A 391 0.17 25.73 -4.92
CA GLU A 391 -0.27 27.00 -5.47
C GLU A 391 -0.71 27.97 -4.35
N GLN A 392 -0.19 29.19 -4.42
CA GLN A 392 -0.48 30.23 -3.43
C GLN A 392 -1.80 30.94 -3.76
N ASP A 393 -2.13 31.04 -5.05
CA ASP A 393 -3.36 31.65 -5.53
C ASP A 393 -4.53 30.66 -5.54
N TYR A 394 -5.53 30.91 -4.69
CA TYR A 394 -6.72 30.08 -4.59
C TYR A 394 -7.52 29.96 -5.90
N GLY A 395 -7.56 31.03 -6.72
CA GLY A 395 -8.24 31.01 -8.01
C GLY A 395 -7.56 30.07 -9.00
N ARG A 396 -6.23 30.18 -9.13
CA ARG A 396 -5.42 29.28 -9.99
C ARG A 396 -5.50 27.83 -9.53
N SER A 397 -5.46 27.61 -8.23
CA SER A 397 -5.63 26.30 -7.63
C SER A 397 -6.96 25.64 -8.07
N LEU A 398 -8.07 26.39 -8.02
CA LEU A 398 -9.36 25.91 -8.53
C LEU A 398 -9.38 25.69 -10.05
N GLU A 399 -8.66 26.50 -10.83
CA GLU A 399 -8.54 26.31 -12.28
C GLU A 399 -7.82 25.00 -12.64
N LEU A 400 -6.73 24.67 -11.93
CA LEU A 400 -6.01 23.40 -12.09
C LEU A 400 -6.93 22.20 -11.82
N LEU A 401 -7.69 22.24 -10.73
CA LEU A 401 -8.62 21.15 -10.39
C LEU A 401 -9.76 21.03 -11.43
N LYS A 402 -10.33 22.17 -11.87
CA LYS A 402 -11.38 22.17 -12.92
C LYS A 402 -10.86 21.65 -14.25
N ALA A 403 -9.63 22.00 -14.63
CA ALA A 403 -8.99 21.47 -15.83
C ALA A 403 -8.86 19.94 -15.74
N GLN A 404 -8.44 19.42 -14.59
CA GLN A 404 -8.33 17.97 -14.41
C GLN A 404 -9.68 17.26 -14.43
N VAL A 405 -10.72 17.85 -13.84
CA VAL A 405 -12.10 17.32 -13.94
C VAL A 405 -12.54 17.22 -15.40
N LYS A 406 -12.25 18.25 -16.22
CA LYS A 406 -12.57 18.23 -17.65
C LYS A 406 -11.81 17.13 -18.38
N ASN A 407 -10.53 16.94 -18.08
CA ASN A 407 -9.70 15.88 -18.67
C ASN A 407 -10.30 14.50 -18.38
N ILE A 408 -10.63 14.20 -17.11
CA ILE A 408 -11.23 12.92 -16.71
C ILE A 408 -12.57 12.70 -17.42
N LYS A 409 -13.46 13.70 -17.44
CA LYS A 409 -14.77 13.59 -18.12
C LYS A 409 -14.65 13.32 -19.62
N SER A 410 -13.57 13.77 -20.26
CA SER A 410 -13.30 13.52 -21.69
C SER A 410 -12.55 12.22 -21.98
N SER A 411 -12.05 11.54 -20.93
CA SER A 411 -11.26 10.31 -21.06
C SER A 411 -12.12 9.08 -21.34
N VAL A 412 -11.49 7.98 -21.79
CA VAL A 412 -12.18 6.73 -22.13
C VAL A 412 -12.80 6.09 -20.88
N SER A 413 -12.16 6.23 -19.72
CA SER A 413 -12.62 5.75 -18.43
C SER A 413 -13.41 6.79 -17.63
N GLY A 414 -13.78 7.94 -18.21
CA GLY A 414 -14.42 9.05 -17.49
C GLY A 414 -15.69 8.66 -16.74
N GLU A 415 -16.51 7.78 -17.32
CA GLU A 415 -17.76 7.27 -16.73
C GLU A 415 -17.56 6.11 -15.74
N ASP A 416 -16.32 5.65 -15.52
CA ASP A 416 -16.06 4.59 -14.55
C ASP A 416 -16.38 5.06 -13.12
N PRO A 417 -17.01 4.24 -12.26
CA PRO A 417 -17.32 4.62 -10.88
C PRO A 417 -16.11 5.14 -10.08
N PHE A 418 -14.91 4.62 -10.35
CA PHE A 418 -13.68 5.11 -9.74
C PHE A 418 -13.31 6.51 -10.24
N CYS A 419 -13.39 6.76 -11.55
CA CYS A 419 -13.18 8.10 -12.11
C CYS A 419 -14.24 9.12 -11.67
N GLN A 420 -15.48 8.69 -11.51
CA GLN A 420 -16.54 9.52 -10.94
C GLN A 420 -16.26 9.89 -9.48
N GLN A 421 -15.64 8.98 -8.70
CA GLN A 421 -15.18 9.32 -7.35
C GLN A 421 -14.01 10.32 -7.40
N LEU A 422 -13.03 10.16 -8.30
CA LEU A 422 -11.96 11.15 -8.50
C LEU A 422 -12.53 12.55 -8.81
N ILE A 423 -13.56 12.62 -9.65
CA ILE A 423 -14.23 13.89 -9.97
C ILE A 423 -14.88 14.50 -8.73
N LYS A 424 -15.59 13.71 -7.91
CA LYS A 424 -16.19 14.20 -6.66
C LYS A 424 -15.13 14.73 -5.70
N ASP A 425 -14.00 14.04 -5.58
CA ASP A 425 -12.88 14.44 -4.73
C ASP A 425 -12.33 15.81 -5.20
N LEU A 426 -12.22 16.03 -6.53
CA LEU A 426 -11.76 17.30 -7.13
C LEU A 426 -12.80 18.45 -7.08
N GLU A 427 -14.10 18.13 -7.15
CA GLU A 427 -15.19 19.12 -7.17
C GLU A 427 -15.68 19.50 -5.76
N TYR A 428 -15.12 18.91 -4.71
CA TYR A 428 -15.52 19.20 -3.33
C TYR A 428 -15.42 20.71 -3.05
N ARG A 429 -16.52 21.29 -2.53
CA ARG A 429 -16.61 22.72 -2.28
C ARG A 429 -16.20 23.04 -0.86
N TYR A 430 -15.27 23.97 -0.73
CA TYR A 430 -14.74 24.41 0.54
C TYR A 430 -15.40 25.73 0.97
N PRO A 431 -15.81 25.85 2.25
CA PRO A 431 -16.47 27.05 2.75
C PRO A 431 -15.54 28.27 2.81
N ASN A 432 -14.23 28.07 2.92
CA ASN A 432 -13.21 29.12 2.90
C ASN A 432 -11.84 28.53 2.52
N GLU A 433 -10.84 29.39 2.29
CA GLU A 433 -9.49 28.98 1.91
C GLU A 433 -8.78 28.12 2.97
N HIS A 434 -9.02 28.39 4.25
CA HIS A 434 -8.41 27.60 5.32
C HIS A 434 -8.94 26.15 5.34
N ALA A 435 -10.25 25.98 5.17
CA ALA A 435 -10.89 24.67 5.00
C ALA A 435 -10.44 23.98 3.71
N TYR A 436 -10.20 24.74 2.64
CA TYR A 436 -9.62 24.23 1.40
C TYR A 436 -8.22 23.64 1.64
N ARG A 437 -7.32 24.39 2.27
CA ARG A 437 -5.93 23.96 2.47
C ARG A 437 -5.85 22.75 3.40
N SER A 438 -6.54 22.79 4.55
CA SER A 438 -6.55 21.67 5.51
C SER A 438 -7.17 20.40 4.95
N THR A 439 -8.32 20.52 4.26
CA THR A 439 -9.03 19.35 3.74
C THR A 439 -8.39 18.79 2.48
N ASN A 440 -7.93 19.63 1.53
CA ASN A 440 -7.15 19.12 0.40
C ASN A 440 -5.85 18.49 0.87
N TYR A 441 -5.18 19.03 1.89
CA TYR A 441 -4.01 18.38 2.47
C TYR A 441 -4.32 16.95 2.94
N ASN A 442 -5.43 16.76 3.64
CA ASN A 442 -5.87 15.45 4.08
C ASN A 442 -6.27 14.54 2.90
N ILE A 443 -7.01 15.05 1.91
CA ILE A 443 -7.43 14.31 0.70
C ILE A 443 -6.22 13.93 -0.16
N CYS A 444 -5.27 14.83 -0.38
CA CYS A 444 -4.05 14.59 -1.13
C CYS A 444 -3.19 13.53 -0.47
N ARG A 445 -3.08 13.56 0.86
CA ARG A 445 -2.35 12.55 1.63
C ARG A 445 -3.07 11.21 1.63
N GLN A 446 -4.38 11.22 1.84
CA GLN A 446 -5.20 10.03 1.71
C GLN A 446 -5.05 9.41 0.31
N HIS A 447 -5.06 10.21 -0.76
CA HIS A 447 -4.84 9.71 -2.13
C HIS A 447 -3.38 9.32 -2.39
N ALA A 448 -2.39 10.01 -1.82
CA ALA A 448 -0.99 9.60 -1.92
C ALA A 448 -0.77 8.23 -1.28
N THR A 449 -1.34 7.98 -0.10
CA THR A 449 -1.20 6.74 0.66
C THR A 449 -2.09 5.60 0.13
N GLU A 450 -3.38 5.85 -0.13
CA GLU A 450 -4.35 4.82 -0.54
C GLU A 450 -4.32 4.52 -2.06
N ARG A 451 -3.98 5.50 -2.90
CA ARG A 451 -4.01 5.39 -4.36
C ARG A 451 -2.62 5.38 -5.01
N GLY A 452 -1.56 5.82 -4.32
CA GLY A 452 -0.16 5.69 -4.78
C GLY A 452 0.36 4.25 -4.81
N THR A 453 -0.26 3.36 -4.02
CA THR A 453 0.05 1.93 -3.93
C THR A 453 -1.06 1.03 -4.49
N TYR A 454 -2.25 1.60 -4.81
CA TYR A 454 -3.50 0.92 -5.17
C TYR A 454 -3.58 -0.50 -4.65
N SER A 455 -3.89 -0.61 -3.37
CA SER A 455 -4.23 -1.87 -2.73
C SER A 455 -5.76 -1.92 -2.59
N SER A 456 -6.43 -2.85 -3.28
CA SER A 456 -7.87 -3.12 -3.11
C SER A 456 -8.24 -3.69 -1.72
N VAL A 457 -7.23 -3.97 -0.91
CA VAL A 457 -7.25 -4.92 0.21
C VAL A 457 -7.82 -4.35 1.49
N THR A 458 -7.62 -3.05 1.77
CA THR A 458 -8.07 -2.50 3.05
C THR A 458 -9.57 -2.72 3.25
N SER A 459 -10.36 -2.75 2.18
CA SER A 459 -11.78 -3.10 2.25
C SER A 459 -12.06 -4.60 2.18
N SER A 460 -11.41 -5.37 1.29
CA SER A 460 -11.72 -6.80 1.11
C SER A 460 -11.15 -7.68 2.22
N SER A 461 -9.90 -7.50 2.62
CA SER A 461 -9.29 -8.27 3.70
C SER A 461 -9.84 -7.89 5.07
N ALA A 462 -10.18 -6.61 5.30
CA ALA A 462 -10.94 -6.23 6.49
C ALA A 462 -12.34 -6.84 6.48
N LYS A 463 -13.05 -6.88 5.35
CA LYS A 463 -14.35 -7.59 5.25
C LYS A 463 -14.21 -9.08 5.52
N VAL A 464 -13.19 -9.74 4.96
CA VAL A 464 -12.92 -11.17 5.21
C VAL A 464 -12.59 -11.38 6.69
N TYR A 465 -11.72 -10.57 7.27
CA TYR A 465 -11.37 -10.62 8.69
C TYR A 465 -12.59 -10.42 9.59
N ASN A 466 -13.37 -9.36 9.35
CA ASN A 466 -14.60 -9.03 10.10
C ASN A 466 -15.69 -10.09 9.93
N SER A 467 -15.72 -10.81 8.80
CA SER A 467 -16.64 -11.94 8.60
C SER A 467 -16.22 -13.21 9.36
N VAL A 468 -14.92 -13.38 9.60
CA VAL A 468 -14.32 -14.53 10.30
C VAL A 468 -14.38 -14.34 11.81
N HIS A 469 -14.06 -13.13 12.27
CA HIS A 469 -14.20 -12.69 13.65
C HIS A 469 -15.49 -11.91 13.75
N GLN A 470 -16.62 -12.62 13.95
CA GLN A 470 -17.90 -11.97 14.28
C GLN A 470 -17.63 -10.97 15.41
N PHE A 471 -17.84 -9.68 15.11
CA PHE A 471 -17.89 -8.62 16.11
C PHE A 471 -19.04 -8.91 17.07
N HIS A 472 -18.79 -9.74 18.07
CA HIS A 472 -19.61 -9.93 19.25
C HIS A 472 -18.67 -9.88 20.43
N GLN A 473 -18.55 -8.68 21.01
CA GLN A 473 -18.35 -8.38 22.43
C GLN A 473 -17.65 -7.03 22.58
N MET A 474 -18.45 -5.97 22.58
CA MET A 474 -18.11 -4.71 23.28
C MET A 474 -19.06 -4.44 24.45
N ASP A 475 -19.90 -5.42 24.83
CA ASP A 475 -20.85 -5.27 25.96
C ASP A 475 -20.32 -5.85 27.29
N HIS A 476 -19.19 -6.56 27.30
CA HIS A 476 -18.75 -7.25 28.52
C HIS A 476 -18.04 -6.36 29.55
N PHE A 477 -17.50 -5.20 29.15
CA PHE A 477 -16.75 -4.32 30.05
C PHE A 477 -17.61 -3.37 30.90
N GLN A 478 -18.92 -3.22 30.62
CA GLN A 478 -19.84 -2.50 31.51
C GLN A 478 -20.43 -3.39 32.63
N SER A 479 -20.39 -4.73 32.48
CA SER A 479 -21.03 -5.66 33.43
C SER A 479 -20.21 -6.03 34.67
N GLN A 480 -18.98 -5.52 34.83
CA GLN A 480 -18.14 -5.77 36.01
C GLN A 480 -17.91 -4.53 36.90
N ARG A 481 -18.77 -3.50 36.75
CA ARG A 481 -18.80 -2.32 37.64
C ARG A 481 -20.19 -2.02 38.21
N GLU A 482 -21.06 -3.02 38.33
CA GLU A 482 -22.28 -2.95 39.15
C GLU A 482 -22.15 -3.80 40.42
#